data_AF-A0A6S6WDN6-F1
#
_entry.id   AF-A0A6S6WDN6-F1
#
_cell.length_a   1.000
_cell.length_b   1.000
_cell.length_c   1.000
_cell.angle_alpha   90.00
_cell.angle_beta   90.00
_cell.angle_gamma   90.00
#
_symmetry.space_group_name_H-M   'P 1'
#
loop_
_entity.id
_entity.type
_entity.pdbx_description
1 polymer ?
#
loop_
_entity_poly.entity_id
_entity_poly.type
_entity_poly.pdbx_seq_one_letter_code
_entity_poly.pdbx_strand_id
1 'polypeptide(L)'
;MDAPATPKHRKQLNRDQRLQVHTLYHAGHTQKWIAQHLSFTIRQIQYTLKVPITPQKKTGRPPLLSPERTQHLIQFIRSFKEARQMTYLALSQHFSDWHVGEYAIRYALRKAGYHRRVALSKPPLSEENKAKRLTWAEEHLSWTLAQWNTILWSDETCVTGGRHMRTWVTPNAAQKSFAECALLLDENRLLFEQNNESNCRKSVRCTKVGNAKVISYSDIVEAQAKYDAKEVATQEGKRGTKRSACRSKHKPVPAKRTRRIEVDVAKNEVEALELGDYCTVLVL
;
A
#
# COMPACT_ATOMS: atom_id res chain seq x y z
N MET A 1 6.12 -32.79 -53.71
CA MET A 1 5.91 -33.58 -52.48
C MET A 1 5.31 -32.65 -51.45
N ASP A 2 3.98 -32.61 -51.36
CA ASP A 2 3.31 -31.74 -50.40
C ASP A 2 3.56 -32.23 -48.96
N ALA A 3 3.88 -31.29 -48.07
CA ALA A 3 4.12 -31.61 -46.67
C ALA A 3 2.85 -32.23 -46.04
N PRO A 4 2.97 -33.28 -45.20
CA PRO A 4 1.82 -33.91 -44.60
C PRO A 4 1.08 -32.91 -43.70
N ALA A 5 -0.19 -32.66 -44.01
CA ALA A 5 -1.06 -31.80 -43.21
C ALA A 5 -1.18 -32.35 -41.78
N THR A 6 -0.95 -31.50 -40.79
CA THR A 6 -1.15 -31.86 -39.39
C THR A 6 -2.62 -32.25 -39.16
N PRO A 7 -2.89 -33.41 -38.52
CA PRO A 7 -4.25 -33.87 -38.32
C PRO A 7 -5.03 -32.86 -37.46
N LYS A 8 -6.12 -32.31 -38.00
CA LYS A 8 -7.00 -31.40 -37.26
C LYS A 8 -7.66 -32.16 -36.11
N HIS A 9 -7.38 -31.76 -34.87
CA HIS A 9 -8.05 -32.34 -33.70
C HIS A 9 -9.57 -32.10 -33.79
N ARG A 10 -10.36 -33.17 -33.61
CA ARG A 10 -11.82 -33.09 -33.57
C ARG A 10 -12.27 -32.28 -32.35
N LYS A 11 -13.13 -31.27 -32.56
CA LYS A 11 -13.70 -30.47 -31.47
C LYS A 11 -14.60 -31.35 -30.60
N GLN A 12 -14.41 -31.29 -29.28
CA GLN A 12 -15.25 -31.97 -28.31
C GLN A 12 -16.59 -31.24 -28.17
N LEU A 13 -17.67 -31.97 -27.84
CA LEU A 13 -18.99 -31.38 -27.62
C LEU A 13 -18.99 -30.49 -26.37
N ASN A 14 -19.66 -29.35 -26.47
CA ASN A 14 -19.85 -28.40 -25.39
C ASN A 14 -20.84 -28.95 -24.33
N ARG A 15 -20.95 -28.30 -23.17
CA ARG A 15 -21.85 -28.72 -22.08
C ARG A 15 -23.30 -28.91 -22.54
N ASP A 16 -23.85 -27.94 -23.26
CA ASP A 16 -25.26 -27.97 -23.65
C ASP A 16 -25.54 -29.03 -24.73
N GLN A 17 -24.58 -29.25 -25.63
CA GLN A 17 -24.63 -30.32 -26.63
C GLN A 17 -24.56 -31.70 -25.96
N ARG A 18 -23.75 -31.86 -24.92
CA ARG A 18 -23.74 -33.08 -24.10
C ARG A 18 -25.09 -33.29 -23.41
N LEU A 19 -25.65 -32.22 -22.83
CA LEU A 19 -26.95 -32.27 -22.19
C LEU A 19 -28.04 -32.72 -23.17
N GLN A 20 -28.08 -32.14 -24.38
CA GLN A 20 -29.01 -32.55 -25.43
C GLN A 20 -28.90 -34.04 -25.79
N VAL A 21 -27.66 -34.53 -25.96
CA VAL A 21 -27.43 -35.96 -26.23
C VAL A 21 -27.93 -36.84 -25.09
N HIS A 22 -27.63 -36.47 -23.84
CA HIS A 22 -28.12 -37.20 -22.66
C HIS A 22 -29.65 -37.17 -22.57
N THR A 23 -30.29 -36.01 -22.79
CA THR A 23 -31.76 -35.90 -22.77
C THR A 23 -32.43 -36.77 -23.82
N LEU A 24 -31.92 -36.77 -25.06
CA LEU A 24 -32.49 -37.58 -26.14
C LEU A 24 -32.24 -39.07 -25.93
N TYR A 25 -31.09 -39.43 -25.36
CA TYR A 25 -30.79 -40.81 -25.01
C TYR A 25 -31.71 -41.33 -23.89
N HIS A 26 -31.93 -40.52 -22.84
CA HIS A 26 -32.87 -40.85 -21.76
C HIS A 26 -34.33 -40.87 -22.21
N ALA A 27 -34.69 -40.09 -23.24
CA ALA A 27 -36.00 -40.17 -23.90
C ALA A 27 -36.17 -41.44 -24.77
N GLY A 28 -35.16 -42.33 -24.84
CA GLY A 28 -35.24 -43.61 -25.53
C GLY A 28 -34.80 -43.60 -27.00
N HIS A 29 -34.28 -42.48 -27.51
CA HIS A 29 -33.81 -42.43 -28.89
C HIS A 29 -32.50 -43.22 -29.08
N THR A 30 -32.39 -43.90 -30.22
CA THR A 30 -31.18 -44.64 -30.56
C THR A 30 -30.02 -43.71 -30.87
N GLN A 31 -28.79 -44.13 -30.58
CA GLN A 31 -27.58 -43.33 -30.84
C GLN A 31 -27.43 -42.94 -32.33
N LYS A 32 -27.88 -43.80 -33.25
CA LYS A 32 -27.89 -43.52 -34.70
C LYS A 32 -28.85 -42.39 -35.06
N TRP A 33 -30.04 -42.39 -34.47
CA TRP A 33 -31.03 -41.34 -34.65
C TRP A 33 -30.51 -40.00 -34.10
N ILE A 34 -29.93 -40.00 -32.89
CA ILE A 34 -29.34 -38.81 -32.27
C ILE A 34 -28.19 -38.25 -33.12
N ALA A 35 -27.36 -39.12 -33.71
CA ALA A 35 -26.26 -38.73 -34.58
C ALA A 35 -26.75 -37.97 -35.83
N GLN A 36 -27.80 -38.49 -36.47
CA GLN A 36 -28.41 -37.86 -37.64
C GLN A 36 -29.12 -36.56 -37.27
N HIS A 37 -29.87 -36.56 -36.17
CA HIS A 37 -30.67 -35.42 -35.73
C HIS A 37 -29.80 -34.22 -35.29
N LEU A 38 -28.73 -34.46 -34.53
CA LEU A 38 -27.83 -33.41 -34.04
C LEU A 38 -26.59 -33.18 -34.93
N SER A 39 -26.46 -33.90 -36.06
CA SER A 39 -25.30 -33.85 -36.95
C SER A 39 -23.96 -34.10 -36.23
N PHE A 40 -23.95 -35.00 -35.24
CA PHE A 40 -22.75 -35.41 -34.52
C PHE A 40 -22.30 -36.81 -34.95
N THR A 41 -21.01 -37.08 -34.82
CA THR A 41 -20.51 -38.44 -35.11
C THR A 41 -20.94 -39.42 -34.03
N ILE A 42 -21.22 -40.67 -34.41
CA ILE A 42 -21.57 -41.74 -33.46
C ILE A 42 -20.51 -41.89 -32.35
N ARG A 43 -19.21 -41.73 -32.70
CA ARG A 43 -18.12 -41.75 -31.71
C ARG A 43 -18.20 -40.60 -30.69
N GLN A 44 -18.62 -39.40 -31.10
CA GLN A 44 -18.83 -38.29 -30.16
C GLN A 44 -19.94 -38.64 -29.18
N ILE A 45 -21.08 -39.16 -29.67
CA ILE A 45 -22.22 -39.56 -28.82
C ILE A 45 -21.80 -40.67 -27.84
N GLN A 46 -21.15 -41.72 -28.32
CA GLN A 46 -20.64 -42.81 -27.48
C GLN A 46 -19.67 -42.31 -26.41
N TYR A 47 -18.75 -41.40 -26.77
CA TYR A 47 -17.85 -40.79 -25.79
C TYR A 47 -18.63 -39.94 -24.77
N THR A 48 -19.61 -39.15 -25.21
CA THR A 48 -20.39 -38.25 -24.33
C THR A 48 -21.26 -38.98 -23.32
N LEU A 49 -21.74 -40.18 -23.64
CA LEU A 49 -22.49 -41.01 -22.70
C LEU A 49 -21.59 -41.64 -21.61
N LYS A 50 -20.28 -41.76 -21.87
CA LYS A 50 -19.30 -42.29 -20.90
C LYS A 50 -18.74 -41.24 -19.94
N VAL A 51 -18.74 -39.97 -20.33
CA VAL A 51 -18.15 -38.87 -19.56
C VAL A 51 -19.24 -38.00 -18.93
N PRO A 52 -18.95 -37.26 -17.84
CA PRO A 52 -19.93 -36.34 -17.26
C PRO A 52 -20.34 -35.23 -18.24
N ILE A 53 -21.58 -34.76 -18.07
CA ILE A 53 -22.20 -33.69 -18.88
C ILE A 53 -21.34 -32.42 -18.84
N THR A 54 -20.85 -32.05 -17.66
CA THR A 54 -19.94 -30.91 -17.50
C THR A 54 -18.53 -31.29 -17.94
N PRO A 55 -17.98 -30.65 -18.99
CA PRO A 55 -16.61 -30.92 -19.43
C PRO A 55 -15.61 -30.57 -18.33
N GLN A 56 -14.72 -31.50 -17.99
CA GLN A 56 -13.61 -31.22 -17.09
C GLN A 56 -12.53 -30.39 -17.81
N LYS A 57 -11.93 -29.45 -17.09
CA LYS A 57 -10.77 -28.70 -17.60
C LYS A 57 -9.62 -29.67 -17.80
N LYS A 58 -8.98 -29.63 -18.97
CA LYS A 58 -7.78 -30.41 -19.24
C LYS A 58 -6.65 -29.97 -18.32
N THR A 59 -5.90 -30.94 -17.82
CA THR A 59 -4.65 -30.65 -17.11
C THR A 59 -3.66 -30.00 -18.08
N GLY A 60 -3.08 -28.88 -17.66
CA GLY A 60 -2.03 -28.21 -18.41
C GLY A 60 -0.69 -28.94 -18.25
N ARG A 61 0.35 -28.37 -18.87
CA ARG A 61 1.72 -28.82 -18.66
C ARG A 61 2.08 -28.79 -17.17
N PRO A 62 2.66 -29.86 -16.60
CA PRO A 62 3.07 -29.85 -15.21
C PRO A 62 4.14 -28.78 -14.96
N PRO A 63 4.20 -28.21 -13.74
CA PRO A 63 5.25 -27.26 -13.39
C PRO A 63 6.62 -27.91 -13.46
N LEU A 64 7.64 -27.14 -13.85
CA LEU A 64 9.03 -27.62 -13.93
C LEU A 64 9.58 -28.00 -12.54
N LEU A 65 9.17 -27.27 -11.49
CA LEU A 65 9.59 -27.53 -10.13
C LEU A 65 8.61 -28.47 -9.43
N SER A 66 9.12 -29.57 -8.89
CA SER A 66 8.38 -30.51 -8.04
C SER A 66 7.82 -29.80 -6.79
N PRO A 67 6.67 -30.21 -6.24
CA PRO A 67 6.14 -29.69 -4.98
C PRO A 67 7.15 -29.79 -3.82
N GLU A 68 7.93 -30.87 -3.72
CA GLU A 68 8.94 -31.06 -2.66
C GLU A 68 10.06 -30.02 -2.76
N ARG A 69 10.61 -29.81 -3.96
CA ARG A 69 11.62 -28.78 -4.22
C ARG A 69 11.07 -27.38 -3.95
N THR A 70 9.78 -27.16 -4.24
CA THR A 70 9.10 -25.90 -3.92
C THR A 70 9.01 -25.67 -2.41
N GLN A 71 8.73 -26.72 -1.62
CA GLN A 71 8.71 -26.63 -0.16
C GLN A 71 10.10 -26.36 0.41
N HIS A 72 11.14 -27.04 -0.09
CA HIS A 72 12.51 -26.80 0.33
C HIS A 72 12.95 -25.36 0.03
N LEU A 73 12.61 -24.82 -1.15
CA LEU A 73 12.83 -23.42 -1.50
C LEU A 73 12.12 -22.46 -0.52
N ILE A 74 10.88 -22.75 -0.15
CA ILE A 74 10.12 -21.94 0.80
C ILE A 74 10.77 -21.97 2.19
N GLN A 75 11.22 -23.15 2.63
CA GLN A 75 11.88 -23.32 3.91
C GLN A 75 13.19 -22.52 3.96
N PHE A 76 13.99 -22.58 2.90
CA PHE A 76 15.21 -21.78 2.74
C PHE A 76 14.93 -20.26 2.77
N ILE A 77 13.88 -19.81 2.09
CA ILE A 77 13.49 -18.39 2.14
C ILE A 77 13.04 -18.00 3.55
N ARG A 78 12.45 -18.91 4.34
CA ARG A 78 12.01 -18.61 5.70
C ARG A 78 13.14 -18.58 6.73
N SER A 79 14.22 -19.33 6.53
CA SER A 79 15.27 -19.51 7.53
C SER A 79 16.11 -18.24 7.74
N PHE A 80 16.45 -17.51 6.68
CA PHE A 80 17.36 -16.36 6.77
C PHE A 80 16.75 -15.07 6.24
N LYS A 81 17.18 -13.91 6.76
CA LYS A 81 16.73 -12.60 6.27
C LYS A 81 17.27 -12.33 4.86
N GLU A 82 18.51 -12.73 4.63
CA GLU A 82 19.28 -12.57 3.41
C GLU A 82 18.65 -13.39 2.28
N ALA A 83 18.25 -14.63 2.58
CA ALA A 83 17.54 -15.50 1.64
C ALA A 83 16.23 -14.87 1.12
N ARG A 84 15.52 -14.11 1.96
CA ARG A 84 14.32 -13.35 1.53
C ARG A 84 14.64 -12.16 0.64
N GLN A 85 15.87 -11.64 0.68
CA GLN A 85 16.31 -10.48 -0.09
C GLN A 85 16.94 -10.87 -1.43
N MET A 86 17.45 -12.10 -1.54
CA MET A 86 18.05 -12.65 -2.76
C MET A 86 17.16 -12.46 -3.98
N THR A 87 17.78 -12.18 -5.14
CA THR A 87 17.09 -12.11 -6.43
C THR A 87 16.69 -13.51 -6.88
N TYR A 88 15.75 -13.62 -7.83
CA TYR A 88 15.37 -14.92 -8.38
C TYR A 88 16.54 -15.62 -9.09
N LEU A 89 17.42 -14.84 -9.73
CA LEU A 89 18.65 -15.35 -10.32
C LEU A 89 19.61 -15.88 -9.24
N ALA A 90 19.82 -15.15 -8.15
CA ALA A 90 20.67 -15.61 -7.06
C ALA A 90 20.11 -16.90 -6.41
N LEU A 91 18.79 -17.01 -6.27
CA LEU A 91 18.15 -18.25 -5.82
C LEU A 91 18.35 -19.39 -6.82
N SER A 92 18.30 -19.11 -8.13
CA SER A 92 18.58 -20.10 -9.17
C SER A 92 20.02 -20.60 -9.13
N GLN A 93 20.98 -19.70 -8.89
CA GLN A 93 22.39 -20.05 -8.73
C GLN A 93 22.65 -20.84 -7.45
N HIS A 94 21.99 -20.50 -6.34
CA HIS A 94 22.09 -21.25 -5.08
C HIS A 94 21.57 -22.69 -5.23
N PHE A 95 20.53 -22.88 -6.05
CA PHE A 95 19.97 -24.20 -6.36
C PHE A 95 20.36 -24.67 -7.77
N SER A 96 21.65 -24.53 -8.12
CA SER A 96 22.18 -24.93 -9.44
C SER A 96 21.89 -26.38 -9.78
N ASP A 97 21.88 -27.27 -8.78
CA ASP A 97 21.66 -28.71 -8.93
C ASP A 97 20.29 -29.03 -9.53
N TRP A 98 19.32 -28.13 -9.38
CA TRP A 98 17.98 -28.34 -9.92
C TRP A 98 17.90 -28.04 -11.41
N HIS A 99 18.91 -27.37 -11.98
CA HIS A 99 18.94 -26.94 -13.38
C HIS A 99 17.72 -26.10 -13.76
N VAL A 100 17.29 -25.23 -12.83
CA VAL A 100 16.08 -24.41 -12.96
C VAL A 100 16.46 -22.95 -13.11
N GLY A 101 15.99 -22.31 -14.18
CA GLY A 101 16.19 -20.87 -14.39
C GLY A 101 15.33 -19.98 -13.48
N GLU A 102 15.65 -18.69 -13.43
CA GLU A 102 14.98 -17.70 -12.57
C GLU A 102 13.44 -17.68 -12.72
N TYR A 103 12.93 -17.89 -13.94
CA TYR A 103 11.50 -17.83 -14.25
C TYR A 103 10.71 -18.94 -13.58
N ALA A 104 11.28 -20.13 -13.49
CA ALA A 104 10.63 -21.27 -12.87
C ALA A 104 10.60 -21.13 -11.34
N ILE A 105 11.65 -20.56 -10.74
CA ILE A 105 11.65 -20.17 -9.31
C ILE A 105 10.58 -19.10 -9.06
N ARG A 106 10.55 -18.05 -9.88
CA ARG A 106 9.54 -16.98 -9.77
C ARG A 106 8.12 -17.53 -9.88
N TYR A 107 7.87 -18.44 -10.83
CA TYR A 107 6.57 -19.06 -11.02
C TYR A 107 6.16 -19.92 -9.81
N ALA A 108 7.07 -20.76 -9.31
CA ALA A 108 6.83 -21.61 -8.15
C ALA A 108 6.51 -20.78 -6.90
N LEU A 109 7.29 -19.74 -6.63
CA LEU A 109 7.06 -18.82 -5.52
C LEU A 109 5.74 -18.07 -5.65
N ARG A 110 5.42 -17.57 -6.85
CA ARG A 110 4.14 -16.88 -7.09
C ARG A 110 2.95 -17.82 -6.88
N LYS A 111 3.04 -19.07 -7.35
CA LYS A 111 2.01 -20.09 -7.14
C LYS A 111 1.84 -20.42 -5.64
N ALA A 112 2.93 -20.36 -4.87
CA ALA A 112 2.92 -20.51 -3.42
C ALA A 112 2.54 -19.23 -2.64
N GLY A 113 2.20 -18.13 -3.32
CA GLY A 113 1.79 -16.86 -2.68
C GLY A 113 2.92 -15.88 -2.34
N TYR A 114 4.16 -16.19 -2.72
CA TYR A 114 5.32 -15.34 -2.47
C TYR A 114 5.51 -14.33 -3.61
N HIS A 115 5.52 -13.05 -3.25
CA HIS A 115 5.65 -11.95 -4.19
C HIS A 115 6.80 -11.04 -3.77
N ARG A 116 7.60 -10.56 -4.73
CA ARG A 116 8.64 -9.57 -4.43
C ARG A 116 7.98 -8.22 -4.11
N ARG A 117 8.39 -7.60 -3.00
CA ARG A 117 7.88 -6.33 -2.46
C ARG A 117 9.04 -5.51 -1.90
N VAL A 118 8.86 -4.20 -1.78
CA VAL A 118 9.84 -3.33 -1.11
C VAL A 118 9.70 -3.55 0.40
N ALA A 119 10.83 -3.75 1.08
CA ALA A 119 10.89 -3.87 2.53
C ALA A 119 10.61 -2.51 3.18
N LEU A 120 9.90 -2.51 4.30
CA LEU A 120 9.80 -1.33 5.15
C LEU A 120 11.17 -1.09 5.79
N SER A 121 11.66 0.15 5.70
CA SER A 121 12.87 0.56 6.40
C SER A 121 12.55 0.63 7.89
N LYS A 122 13.27 -0.18 8.68
CA LYS A 122 13.21 -0.12 10.14
C LYS A 122 14.60 0.22 10.65
N PRO A 123 14.75 1.19 11.57
CA PRO A 123 16.04 1.45 12.18
C PRO A 123 16.54 0.18 12.90
N PRO A 124 17.85 -0.09 12.87
CA PRO A 124 18.40 -1.25 13.56
C PRO A 124 18.15 -1.12 15.06
N LEU A 125 17.50 -2.12 15.65
CA LEU A 125 17.28 -2.23 17.09
C LEU A 125 18.38 -3.11 17.68
N SER A 126 19.20 -2.53 18.55
CA SER A 126 20.11 -3.28 19.43
C SER A 126 19.30 -4.20 20.35
N GLU A 127 19.88 -5.34 20.74
CA GLU A 127 19.24 -6.30 21.64
C GLU A 127 18.93 -5.67 23.00
N GLU A 128 19.81 -4.79 23.49
CA GLU A 128 19.59 -4.00 24.71
C GLU A 128 18.35 -3.10 24.61
N ASN A 129 18.17 -2.44 23.46
CA ASN A 129 17.02 -1.57 23.23
C ASN A 129 15.72 -2.39 23.10
N LYS A 130 15.80 -3.62 22.57
CA LYS A 130 14.64 -4.52 22.55
C LYS A 130 14.25 -4.94 23.95
N ALA A 131 15.22 -5.33 24.79
CA ALA A 131 14.98 -5.71 26.18
C ALA A 131 14.32 -4.56 26.95
N LYS A 132 14.87 -3.34 26.88
CA LYS A 132 14.30 -2.15 27.53
C LYS A 132 12.88 -1.85 27.06
N ARG A 133 12.60 -2.00 25.76
CA ARG A 133 11.26 -1.80 25.21
C ARG A 133 10.28 -2.88 25.67
N LEU A 134 10.73 -4.12 25.79
CA LEU A 134 9.91 -5.24 26.25
C LEU A 134 9.54 -5.06 27.73
N THR A 135 10.54 -4.80 28.58
CA THR A 135 10.30 -4.60 30.02
C THR A 135 9.36 -3.43 30.26
N TRP A 136 9.57 -2.31 29.55
CA TRP A 136 8.69 -1.16 29.63
C TRP A 136 7.24 -1.52 29.20
N ALA A 137 7.07 -2.26 28.12
CA ALA A 137 5.74 -2.68 27.66
C ALA A 137 5.04 -3.63 28.66
N GLU A 138 5.79 -4.55 29.28
CA GLU A 138 5.26 -5.47 30.29
C GLU A 138 4.83 -4.73 31.57
N GLU A 139 5.65 -3.78 32.04
CA GLU A 139 5.36 -2.94 33.22
C GLU A 139 4.11 -2.07 33.01
N HIS A 140 3.88 -1.59 31.78
CA HIS A 140 2.79 -0.68 31.46
C HIS A 140 1.59 -1.38 30.83
N LEU A 141 1.57 -2.72 30.76
CA LEU A 141 0.46 -3.49 30.19
C LEU A 141 -0.84 -3.34 30.99
N SER A 142 -0.74 -3.22 32.31
CA SER A 142 -1.87 -3.10 33.24
C SER A 142 -2.30 -1.66 33.52
N TRP A 143 -1.68 -0.68 32.84
CA TRP A 143 -1.95 0.73 33.09
C TRP A 143 -3.33 1.16 32.60
N THR A 144 -3.99 1.99 33.42
CA THR A 144 -5.29 2.59 33.12
C THR A 144 -5.13 3.88 32.30
N LEU A 145 -6.18 4.26 31.55
CA LEU A 145 -6.19 5.51 30.77
C LEU A 145 -5.84 6.75 31.60
N ALA A 146 -6.25 6.80 32.88
CA ALA A 146 -5.92 7.91 33.77
C ALA A 146 -4.40 8.02 34.04
N GLN A 147 -3.70 6.90 34.16
CA GLN A 147 -2.25 6.86 34.34
C GLN A 147 -1.53 7.31 33.06
N TRP A 148 -2.01 6.89 31.90
CA TRP A 148 -1.48 7.35 30.61
C TRP A 148 -1.63 8.85 30.40
N ASN A 149 -2.79 9.42 30.77
CA ASN A 149 -3.07 10.85 30.65
C ASN A 149 -2.21 11.74 31.56
N THR A 150 -1.46 11.14 32.51
CA THR A 150 -0.54 11.87 33.38
C THR A 150 0.83 12.08 32.71
N ILE A 151 1.16 11.28 31.69
CA ILE A 151 2.46 11.37 30.99
C ILE A 151 2.36 12.38 29.85
N LEU A 152 3.25 13.37 29.87
CA LEU A 152 3.51 14.25 28.73
C LEU A 152 4.61 13.65 27.87
N TRP A 153 4.35 13.52 26.57
CA TRP A 153 5.30 12.98 25.59
C TRP A 153 5.91 14.12 24.77
N SER A 154 7.23 14.09 24.60
CA SER A 154 7.97 14.95 23.68
C SER A 154 8.85 14.09 22.77
N ASP A 155 8.88 14.39 21.47
CA ASP A 155 9.75 13.71 20.51
C ASP A 155 10.49 14.74 19.65
N GLU A 156 11.70 14.39 19.22
CA GLU A 156 12.53 15.19 18.33
C GLU A 156 12.65 14.48 16.98
N THR A 157 12.13 15.10 15.92
CA THR A 157 12.20 14.51 14.57
C THR A 157 13.49 14.92 13.85
N CYS A 158 14.42 13.98 13.68
CA CYS A 158 15.63 14.19 12.88
C CYS A 158 15.37 13.92 11.38
N VAL A 159 15.30 14.97 10.56
CA VAL A 159 15.20 14.85 9.08
C VAL A 159 16.60 14.74 8.48
N THR A 160 17.00 13.52 8.08
CA THR A 160 18.28 13.29 7.38
C THR A 160 18.07 13.16 5.87
N GLY A 161 18.76 13.99 5.09
CA GLY A 161 18.71 14.00 3.61
C GLY A 161 19.53 12.88 2.94
N GLY A 162 19.26 11.62 3.29
CA GLY A 162 19.94 10.45 2.71
C GLY A 162 19.29 9.94 1.41
N ARG A 163 20.07 9.27 0.55
CA ARG A 163 19.53 8.51 -0.60
C ARG A 163 18.84 7.24 -0.08
N HIS A 164 17.52 7.19 -0.11
CA HIS A 164 16.76 5.99 0.20
C HIS A 164 16.97 4.90 -0.86
N MET A 165 17.77 3.87 -0.55
CA MET A 165 17.88 2.65 -1.35
C MET A 165 16.70 1.72 -1.05
N ARG A 166 16.00 1.26 -2.10
CA ARG A 166 14.87 0.31 -1.96
C ARG A 166 15.40 -1.11 -1.83
N THR A 167 15.23 -1.72 -0.65
CA THR A 167 15.51 -3.14 -0.45
C THR A 167 14.30 -3.97 -0.84
N TRP A 168 14.47 -4.98 -1.69
CA TRP A 168 13.39 -5.87 -2.11
C TRP A 168 13.44 -7.19 -1.34
N VAL A 169 12.28 -7.66 -0.89
CA VAL A 169 12.09 -8.89 -0.12
C VAL A 169 10.99 -9.73 -0.78
N THR A 170 11.03 -11.05 -0.64
CA THR A 170 9.96 -11.99 -1.03
C THR A 170 9.14 -12.46 0.18
N PRO A 171 8.22 -11.64 0.73
CA PRO A 171 7.34 -12.07 1.80
C PRO A 171 6.24 -13.04 1.32
N ASN A 172 5.73 -13.83 2.25
CA ASN A 172 4.49 -14.58 2.06
C ASN A 172 3.29 -13.63 2.10
N ALA A 173 2.58 -13.48 0.98
CA ALA A 173 1.46 -12.53 0.88
C ALA A 173 0.30 -12.91 1.82
N ALA A 174 0.05 -14.21 2.02
CA ALA A 174 -1.05 -14.67 2.87
C ALA A 174 -0.82 -14.31 4.34
N GLN A 175 0.37 -14.59 4.89
CA GLN A 175 0.70 -14.22 6.28
C GLN A 175 0.65 -12.72 6.53
N LYS A 176 1.14 -11.91 5.58
CA LYS A 176 1.08 -10.44 5.70
C LYS A 176 -0.36 -9.95 5.67
N SER A 177 -1.17 -10.48 4.75
CA SER A 177 -2.61 -10.18 4.66
C SER A 177 -3.35 -10.59 5.92
N PHE A 178 -3.11 -11.78 6.47
CA PHE A 178 -3.77 -12.20 7.72
C PHE A 178 -3.38 -11.34 8.91
N ALA A 179 -2.11 -10.92 9.00
CA ALA A 179 -1.67 -9.98 10.04
C ALA A 179 -2.28 -8.58 9.85
N GLU A 180 -2.33 -8.07 8.62
CA GLU A 180 -2.97 -6.79 8.29
C GLU A 180 -4.48 -6.84 8.54
N CYS A 181 -5.15 -7.93 8.16
CA CYS A 181 -6.58 -8.15 8.41
C CYS A 181 -6.88 -8.31 9.90
N ALA A 182 -6.02 -8.96 10.68
CA ALA A 182 -6.19 -9.04 12.13
C ALA A 182 -6.14 -7.65 12.77
N LEU A 183 -5.12 -6.85 12.44
CA LEU A 183 -4.99 -5.47 12.91
C LEU A 183 -6.18 -4.60 12.46
N LEU A 184 -6.61 -4.72 11.20
CA LEU A 184 -7.77 -4.00 10.67
C LEU A 184 -9.10 -4.43 11.33
N LEU A 185 -9.25 -5.70 11.68
CA LEU A 185 -10.43 -6.19 12.39
C LEU A 185 -10.46 -5.69 13.83
N ASP A 186 -9.31 -5.63 14.50
CA ASP A 186 -9.16 -5.08 15.84
C ASP A 186 -9.45 -3.56 15.84
N GLU A 187 -8.92 -2.81 14.86
CA GLU A 187 -9.23 -1.39 14.66
C GLU A 187 -10.71 -1.15 14.36
N ASN A 188 -11.32 -1.93 13.45
CA ASN A 188 -12.74 -1.78 13.13
C ASN A 188 -13.65 -2.15 14.31
N ARG A 189 -13.26 -3.12 15.12
CA ARG A 189 -13.97 -3.47 16.36
C ARG A 189 -13.90 -2.32 17.36
N LEU A 190 -12.72 -1.74 17.55
CA LEU A 190 -12.50 -0.61 18.44
C LEU A 190 -13.27 0.64 17.97
N LEU A 191 -13.30 0.91 16.66
CA LEU A 191 -14.14 1.96 16.07
C LEU A 191 -15.64 1.67 16.21
N PHE A 192 -16.06 0.40 16.17
CA PHE A 192 -17.45 -0.01 16.34
C PHE A 192 -17.89 0.11 17.81
N GLU A 193 -17.02 -0.23 18.76
CA GLU A 193 -17.20 -0.01 20.19
C GLU A 193 -17.29 1.50 20.49
N GLN A 194 -16.36 2.32 19.97
CA GLN A 194 -16.39 3.78 20.10
C GLN A 194 -17.66 4.42 19.52
N ASN A 195 -18.15 3.93 18.38
CA ASN A 195 -19.39 4.44 17.78
C ASN A 195 -20.65 4.01 18.55
N ASN A 196 -20.63 2.85 19.20
CA ASN A 196 -21.76 2.37 20.00
C ASN A 196 -21.78 2.93 21.43
N GLU A 197 -20.66 3.45 21.93
CA GLU A 197 -20.55 4.08 23.25
C GLU A 197 -21.18 5.48 23.35
N SER A 198 -21.66 6.06 22.25
CA SER A 198 -22.14 7.47 22.24
C SER A 198 -23.53 7.70 21.62
N ASN A 199 -24.46 6.76 21.78
CA ASN A 199 -25.90 7.07 21.65
C ASN A 199 -26.62 7.27 22.99
N CYS A 200 -25.95 7.97 23.92
CA CYS A 200 -26.63 8.79 24.92
C CYS A 200 -26.51 10.26 24.51
N ARG A 201 -27.35 10.73 23.57
CA ARG A 201 -27.46 12.18 23.26
C ARG A 201 -27.93 12.93 24.51
N LYS A 202 -27.01 13.56 25.24
CA LYS A 202 -27.33 14.63 26.20
C LYS A 202 -26.82 15.94 25.61
N SER A 203 -27.74 16.88 25.37
CA SER A 203 -27.41 18.24 24.92
C SER A 203 -26.47 18.91 25.93
N VAL A 204 -25.31 19.37 25.49
CA VAL A 204 -24.37 20.11 26.34
C VAL A 204 -24.71 21.60 26.30
N ARG A 205 -24.75 22.22 27.48
CA ARG A 205 -25.02 23.65 27.71
C ARG A 205 -23.79 24.48 27.30
N CYS A 206 -24.02 25.61 26.63
CA CYS A 206 -22.97 26.57 26.24
C CYS A 206 -22.28 27.20 27.47
N THR A 207 -20.95 27.21 27.48
CA THR A 207 -20.10 27.87 28.48
C THR A 207 -19.61 29.23 27.95
N LYS A 208 -19.76 30.27 28.78
CA LYS A 208 -19.46 31.67 28.43
C LYS A 208 -17.95 31.89 28.26
N VAL A 209 -17.53 32.38 27.08
CA VAL A 209 -16.15 32.76 26.77
C VAL A 209 -15.89 34.19 27.24
N GLY A 210 -15.33 34.33 28.45
CA GLY A 210 -14.77 35.57 28.98
C GLY A 210 -15.77 36.69 29.32
N ASN A 211 -15.29 37.68 30.07
CA ASN A 211 -16.05 38.91 30.35
C ASN A 211 -15.75 39.93 29.25
N ALA A 212 -16.78 40.33 28.50
CA ALA A 212 -16.68 41.37 27.48
C ALA A 212 -16.29 42.71 28.14
N LYS A 213 -15.19 43.29 27.69
CA LYS A 213 -14.81 44.66 28.07
C LYS A 213 -15.59 45.61 27.16
N VAL A 214 -16.60 46.27 27.72
CA VAL A 214 -17.40 47.26 27.00
C VAL A 214 -16.53 48.51 26.81
N ILE A 215 -16.02 48.69 25.60
CA ILE A 215 -15.28 49.89 25.19
C ILE A 215 -16.32 50.97 24.89
N SER A 216 -16.20 52.13 25.53
CA SER A 216 -17.12 53.25 25.30
C SER A 216 -16.76 53.97 23.98
N TYR A 217 -17.71 54.62 23.33
CA TYR A 217 -17.47 55.30 22.06
C TYR A 217 -16.34 56.35 22.16
N SER A 218 -16.17 56.98 23.33
CA SER A 218 -15.05 57.91 23.60
C SER A 218 -13.67 57.24 23.51
N ASP A 219 -13.54 55.98 23.90
CA ASP A 219 -12.27 55.26 23.85
C ASP A 219 -11.87 54.92 22.40
N ILE A 220 -12.86 54.69 21.54
CA ILE A 220 -12.66 54.43 20.11
C ILE A 220 -12.18 55.70 19.42
N VAL A 221 -12.81 56.84 19.72
CA VAL A 221 -12.44 58.14 19.14
C VAL A 221 -11.03 58.56 19.55
N GLU A 222 -10.64 58.34 20.81
CA GLU A 222 -9.26 58.59 21.26
C GLU A 222 -8.23 57.70 20.57
N ALA A 223 -8.56 56.42 20.33
CA ALA A 223 -7.67 55.51 19.63
C ALA A 223 -7.48 55.95 18.17
N GLN A 224 -8.55 56.34 17.48
CA GLN A 224 -8.49 56.87 16.11
C GLN A 224 -7.59 58.11 16.03
N ALA A 225 -7.78 59.10 16.92
CA ALA A 225 -6.96 60.32 16.93
C ALA A 225 -5.46 60.05 17.17
N LYS A 226 -5.12 59.02 17.95
CA LYS A 226 -3.73 58.58 18.19
C LYS A 226 -3.11 57.90 16.96
N TYR A 227 -3.91 57.23 16.13
CA TYR A 227 -3.46 56.64 14.87
C TYR A 227 -3.25 57.72 13.79
N ASP A 228 -4.19 58.66 13.65
CA ASP A 228 -4.11 59.72 12.65
C ASP A 228 -2.88 60.63 12.88
N ALA A 229 -2.57 60.93 14.15
CA ALA A 229 -1.38 61.68 14.52
C ALA A 229 -0.06 60.95 14.18
N LYS A 230 -0.06 59.61 14.20
CA LYS A 230 1.10 58.79 13.83
C LYS A 230 1.26 58.64 12.32
N GLU A 231 0.16 58.57 11.57
CA GLU A 231 0.17 58.53 10.10
C GLU A 231 0.75 59.82 9.51
N VAL A 232 0.33 60.99 10.01
CA VAL A 232 0.83 62.30 9.56
C VAL A 232 2.35 62.41 9.80
N ALA A 233 2.86 61.89 10.92
CA ALA A 233 4.29 61.87 11.22
C ALA A 233 5.13 60.95 10.31
N THR A 234 4.52 60.00 9.61
CA THR A 234 5.24 58.98 8.81
C THR A 234 5.39 59.38 7.34
N GLN A 235 4.57 60.31 6.82
CA GLN A 235 4.63 60.74 5.42
C GLN A 235 5.75 61.75 5.10
N GLU A 236 6.34 62.41 6.11
CA GLU A 236 7.38 63.44 5.89
C GLU A 236 8.79 62.88 5.57
N GLY A 237 9.01 61.56 5.62
CA GLY A 237 10.37 60.99 5.60
C GLY A 237 10.70 59.94 4.54
N LYS A 238 10.74 60.26 3.22
CA LYS A 238 11.35 59.36 2.20
C LYS A 238 12.07 60.09 1.04
N ARG A 239 13.39 59.85 0.84
CA ARG A 239 14.18 60.12 -0.40
C ARG A 239 14.74 58.80 -0.98
N GLY A 240 14.67 58.66 -2.32
CA GLY A 240 14.85 57.43 -3.13
C GLY A 240 16.29 56.88 -3.31
N THR A 241 16.52 55.78 -4.05
CA THR A 241 16.74 55.79 -5.52
C THR A 241 16.80 54.37 -6.14
N LYS A 242 16.42 54.24 -7.43
CA LYS A 242 16.26 53.05 -8.31
C LYS A 242 17.57 52.42 -8.86
N ARG A 243 17.50 51.17 -9.37
CA ARG A 243 18.44 50.61 -10.38
C ARG A 243 17.73 49.91 -11.56
N SER A 244 18.40 50.02 -12.73
CA SER A 244 18.02 49.67 -14.10
C SER A 244 18.23 48.19 -14.48
N ALA A 245 17.59 47.73 -15.55
CA ALA A 245 17.53 46.35 -16.06
C ALA A 245 18.36 46.10 -17.34
N CYS A 246 18.82 44.86 -17.53
CA CYS A 246 19.03 44.21 -18.84
C CYS A 246 18.99 42.68 -18.67
N ARG A 247 18.44 41.97 -19.67
CA ARG A 247 18.04 40.55 -19.66
C ARG A 247 18.66 39.81 -20.85
N SER A 248 19.14 38.58 -20.67
CA SER A 248 19.38 37.60 -21.74
C SER A 248 18.84 36.23 -21.36
N LYS A 249 18.30 35.50 -22.35
CA LYS A 249 17.44 34.31 -22.22
C LYS A 249 18.21 33.02 -22.57
N HIS A 250 18.50 32.21 -21.57
CA HIS A 250 18.68 30.75 -21.70
C HIS A 250 17.77 30.07 -20.67
N LYS A 251 17.08 28.97 -21.04
CA LYS A 251 16.34 28.15 -20.06
C LYS A 251 17.36 27.25 -19.34
N PRO A 252 17.59 27.42 -18.03
CA PRO A 252 18.49 26.54 -17.29
C PRO A 252 17.78 25.23 -16.97
N VAL A 253 18.50 24.12 -17.09
CA VAL A 253 18.26 22.87 -16.35
C VAL A 253 18.01 23.22 -14.88
N PRO A 254 17.00 22.64 -14.17
CA PRO A 254 16.77 23.00 -12.78
C PRO A 254 18.02 22.64 -11.98
N ALA A 255 18.74 23.69 -11.56
CA ALA A 255 19.90 23.55 -10.70
C ALA A 255 19.47 22.83 -9.42
N LYS A 256 20.30 21.89 -8.96
CA LYS A 256 20.13 21.28 -7.64
C LYS A 256 20.01 22.42 -6.62
N ARG A 257 18.88 22.49 -5.91
CA ARG A 257 18.66 23.53 -4.90
C ARG A 257 19.77 23.43 -3.88
N THR A 258 20.44 24.54 -3.62
CA THR A 258 21.40 24.63 -2.53
C THR A 258 20.62 24.67 -1.21
N ARG A 259 21.21 24.13 -0.13
CA ARG A 259 20.59 24.01 1.20
C ARG A 259 19.89 25.31 1.67
N ARG A 260 20.44 26.47 1.31
CA ARG A 260 19.86 27.79 1.62
C ARG A 260 18.50 28.03 0.96
N ILE A 261 18.36 27.64 -0.31
CA ILE A 261 17.11 27.79 -1.07
C ILE A 261 16.01 26.90 -0.48
N GLU A 262 16.35 25.73 0.05
CA GLU A 262 15.39 24.82 0.68
C GLU A 262 14.91 25.36 2.04
N VAL A 263 15.81 25.96 2.82
CA VAL A 263 15.47 26.63 4.08
C VAL A 263 14.53 27.81 3.87
N ASP A 264 14.80 28.63 2.85
CA ASP A 264 13.97 29.81 2.56
C ASP A 264 12.58 29.41 2.05
N VAL A 265 12.48 28.33 1.26
CA VAL A 265 11.18 27.77 0.84
C VAL A 265 10.39 27.24 2.05
N ALA A 266 11.05 26.52 2.97
CA ALA A 266 10.39 26.02 4.18
C ALA A 266 9.91 27.15 5.11
N LYS A 267 10.68 28.24 5.24
CA LYS A 267 10.25 29.43 5.99
C LYS A 267 9.03 30.10 5.38
N ASN A 268 9.02 30.26 4.06
CA ASN A 268 7.89 30.85 3.34
C ASN A 268 6.63 29.98 3.40
N GLU A 269 6.77 28.65 3.43
CA GLU A 269 5.64 27.72 3.60
C GLU A 269 5.06 27.76 5.03
N VAL A 270 5.92 27.89 6.05
CA VAL A 270 5.48 28.08 7.45
C VAL A 270 4.75 29.41 7.63
N GLU A 271 5.24 30.46 6.98
CA GLU A 271 4.63 31.80 7.00
C GLU A 271 3.31 31.84 6.21
N ALA A 272 3.22 31.16 5.05
CA ALA A 272 2.01 31.06 4.25
C ALA A 272 0.89 30.25 4.93
N LEU A 273 1.23 29.39 5.88
CA LEU A 273 0.28 28.61 6.68
C LEU A 273 0.02 29.25 8.07
N GLU A 274 0.56 30.44 8.33
CA GLU A 274 0.47 31.18 9.61
C GLU A 274 0.93 30.34 10.83
N LEU A 275 1.85 29.40 10.63
CA LEU A 275 2.39 28.51 11.68
C LEU A 275 3.68 29.05 12.33
N GLY A 276 4.03 30.31 12.06
CA GLY A 276 5.28 30.94 12.49
C GLY A 276 5.49 30.99 13.99
N ASP A 277 4.41 31.07 14.77
CA ASP A 277 4.47 31.08 16.24
C ASP A 277 4.75 29.70 16.85
N TYR A 278 4.61 28.62 16.07
CA TYR A 278 4.74 27.24 16.53
C TYR A 278 5.91 26.47 15.87
N CYS A 279 6.41 26.94 14.72
CA CYS A 279 7.40 26.21 13.92
C CYS A 279 8.57 27.14 13.54
N THR A 280 9.78 26.82 14.01
CA THR A 280 11.01 27.54 13.66
C THR A 280 11.96 26.68 12.83
N VAL A 281 12.36 27.16 11.65
CA VAL A 281 13.31 26.45 10.77
C VAL A 281 14.75 26.75 11.17
N LEU A 282 15.43 25.77 11.78
CA LEU A 282 16.84 25.86 12.20
C LEU A 282 17.78 25.31 11.13
N VAL A 283 18.91 25.99 10.92
CA VAL A 283 19.95 25.60 9.95
C VAL A 283 21.21 25.17 10.71
N LEU A 284 21.58 23.89 10.60
CA LEU A 284 22.84 23.32 11.11
C LEU A 284 23.85 23.08 9.98
#